data_AF-A0A918UDX1-F1
#
_entry.id   AF-A0A918UDX1-F1
#
_cell.length_a   1.000
_cell.length_b   1.000
_cell.length_c   1.000
_cell.angle_alpha   90.00
_cell.angle_beta   90.00
_cell.angle_gamma   90.00
#
_symmetry.space_group_name_H-M   'P 1'
#
loop_
_entity.id
_entity.type
_entity.pdbx_description
1 polymer ?
#
loop_
_entity_poly.entity_id
_entity_poly.type
_entity_poly.pdbx_seq_one_letter_code
_entity_poly.pdbx_strand_id
1 'polypeptide(L)'
;MARDEVIAAEMPAARLAGAVDTRPAARFALFILVALVLRWPVLGDWNWYSDDQFYALVGQRMAAGDLLYVDIWDRKGPALFALYALIAMVSHAPLAWQLAAALAAAAGACWVYALSRLIGGRRGAFMAATAYLALMIRFDGSTGEAAVFYNPLMMLAAWSVATRLDALRTGTLPLRVVAGMAAAGLAIAFKPTALFESLWFGATIAVLLWRSGMAPGRLVAALAMAALAGSLPWLLTGLWYLHLGHFADLWQATVASNFHRQNLHPHERTMRALALLGQLGLPILCAVLGEADRRRTQAQPSPALRFLFGWCLVSFGAVLGYPNIFTNYALPMLAPLCVLGVGFYQQRSIAPLLLAAIVISSLAFAHIYELPTRWRARTQLAAFERHVRAETPHRRLLVIGHTSLLYARIGARPPSILAFPRHLYDGAEAGSSGIDEVAEMRRILAARPETVVIQDPLRANPVNEANLAAVNAYVRRCRTVRAFALSDKDGPVTQTVYSRCAP
;
A
#
# COMPACT_ATOMS: atom_id res chain seq x y z
N MET A 1 -23.17 38.71 31.37
CA MET A 1 -23.87 37.67 30.58
C MET A 1 -23.09 37.11 29.39
N ALA A 2 -22.01 37.72 28.88
CA ALA A 2 -21.25 37.19 27.73
C ALA A 2 -20.05 36.27 28.09
N ARG A 3 -19.77 36.02 29.39
CA ARG A 3 -18.66 35.15 29.83
C ARG A 3 -19.08 33.71 30.11
N ASP A 4 -20.36 33.46 30.41
CA ASP A 4 -20.83 32.13 30.82
C ASP A 4 -21.17 31.21 29.63
N GLU A 5 -21.52 31.77 28.47
CA GLU A 5 -21.75 30.99 27.24
C GLU A 5 -20.46 30.44 26.61
N VAL A 6 -19.30 31.09 26.83
CA VAL A 6 -18.00 30.61 26.34
C VAL A 6 -17.52 29.40 27.16
N ILE A 7 -17.85 29.34 28.45
CA ILE A 7 -17.43 28.26 29.36
C ILE A 7 -18.18 26.95 29.04
N ALA A 8 -19.43 27.03 28.55
CA ALA A 8 -20.23 25.85 28.21
C ALA A 8 -19.74 25.13 26.94
N ALA A 9 -19.12 25.83 25.98
CA ALA A 9 -18.55 25.25 24.76
C ALA A 9 -17.13 24.67 24.95
N GLU A 10 -16.38 25.13 25.96
CA GLU A 10 -15.04 24.62 26.27
C GLU A 10 -15.05 23.25 26.98
N MET A 11 -16.06 22.98 27.81
CA MET A 11 -16.19 21.73 28.56
C MET A 11 -16.31 20.46 27.69
N PRO A 12 -17.10 20.42 26.59
CA PRO A 12 -17.16 19.28 25.68
C PRO A 12 -15.83 19.00 24.98
N ALA A 13 -15.16 20.06 24.49
CA ALA A 13 -13.92 19.92 23.74
C ALA A 13 -12.75 19.43 24.62
N ALA A 14 -12.63 19.97 25.84
CA ALA A 14 -11.62 19.52 26.80
C ALA A 14 -11.87 18.08 27.28
N ARG A 15 -13.13 17.69 27.50
CA ARG A 15 -13.51 16.31 27.84
C ARG A 15 -13.23 15.34 26.68
N LEU A 16 -13.53 15.73 25.45
CA LEU A 16 -13.22 14.94 24.27
C LEU A 16 -11.71 14.77 24.10
N ALA A 17 -10.93 15.83 24.24
CA ALA A 17 -9.47 15.77 24.17
C ALA A 17 -8.86 14.87 25.26
N GLY A 18 -9.39 14.92 26.49
CA GLY A 18 -8.99 14.03 27.58
C GLY A 18 -9.37 12.56 27.32
N ALA A 19 -10.56 12.30 26.79
CA ALA A 19 -11.02 10.96 26.45
C ALA A 19 -10.19 10.36 25.30
N VAL A 20 -9.89 11.15 24.28
CA VAL A 20 -9.03 10.73 23.17
C VAL A 20 -7.61 10.49 23.69
N ASP A 21 -7.04 11.25 24.61
CA ASP A 21 -5.70 10.91 25.13
C ASP A 21 -5.66 9.56 25.88
N THR A 22 -6.67 9.33 26.74
CA THR A 22 -6.66 8.24 27.73
C THR A 22 -7.29 6.94 27.23
N ARG A 23 -8.26 7.01 26.30
CA ARG A 23 -9.05 5.85 25.84
C ARG A 23 -8.65 5.46 24.42
N PRO A 24 -8.06 4.27 24.20
CA PRO A 24 -7.71 3.79 22.87
C PRO A 24 -8.89 3.78 21.88
N ALA A 25 -10.08 3.40 22.35
CA ALA A 25 -11.30 3.39 21.53
C ALA A 25 -11.70 4.78 21.04
N ALA A 26 -11.59 5.82 21.89
CA ALA A 26 -11.89 7.19 21.50
C ALA A 26 -10.88 7.73 20.46
N ARG A 27 -9.60 7.36 20.60
CA ARG A 27 -8.57 7.66 19.56
C ARG A 27 -8.90 7.01 18.24
N PHE A 28 -9.22 5.73 18.28
CA PHE A 28 -9.54 4.99 17.08
C PHE A 28 -10.77 5.58 16.40
N ALA A 29 -11.83 5.88 17.15
CA ALA A 29 -13.04 6.54 16.67
C ALA A 29 -12.76 7.91 16.02
N LEU A 30 -11.88 8.72 16.62
CA LEU A 30 -11.47 9.99 16.03
C LEU A 30 -10.69 9.78 14.72
N PHE A 31 -9.68 8.91 14.71
CA PHE A 31 -8.85 8.71 13.53
C PHE A 31 -9.57 7.99 12.40
N ILE A 32 -10.54 7.11 12.69
CA ILE A 32 -11.39 6.55 11.64
C ILE A 32 -12.30 7.62 11.03
N LEU A 33 -12.86 8.53 11.84
CA LEU A 33 -13.63 9.66 11.31
C LEU A 33 -12.76 10.54 10.40
N VAL A 34 -11.56 10.91 10.84
CA VAL A 34 -10.61 11.68 10.02
C VAL A 34 -10.23 10.90 8.76
N ALA A 35 -9.95 9.60 8.86
CA ALA A 35 -9.59 8.77 7.71
C ALA A 35 -10.73 8.68 6.67
N LEU A 36 -11.99 8.55 7.13
CA LEU A 36 -13.19 8.55 6.28
C LEU A 36 -13.40 9.91 5.63
N VAL A 37 -13.29 11.01 6.38
CA VAL A 37 -13.38 12.38 5.83
C VAL A 37 -12.28 12.62 4.79
N LEU A 38 -11.06 12.16 5.01
CA LEU A 38 -9.99 12.35 4.02
C LEU A 38 -10.17 11.49 2.75
N ARG A 39 -10.98 10.42 2.80
CA ARG A 39 -11.16 9.43 1.72
C ARG A 39 -12.54 9.42 1.09
N TRP A 40 -13.50 10.19 1.62
CA TRP A 40 -14.90 10.11 1.21
C TRP A 40 -15.14 10.21 -0.31
N PRO A 41 -14.37 11.02 -1.11
CA PRO A 41 -14.65 11.15 -2.53
C PRO A 41 -14.53 9.83 -3.31
N VAL A 42 -13.62 8.95 -2.90
CA VAL A 42 -13.36 7.66 -3.56
C VAL A 42 -14.14 6.50 -2.98
N LEU A 43 -14.86 6.68 -1.87
CA LEU A 43 -15.70 5.62 -1.32
C LEU A 43 -16.75 5.20 -2.35
N GLY A 44 -16.81 3.91 -2.65
CA GLY A 44 -17.66 3.33 -3.69
C GLY A 44 -17.17 3.53 -5.14
N ASP A 45 -16.08 4.28 -5.38
CA ASP A 45 -15.50 4.41 -6.73
C ASP A 45 -14.61 3.20 -7.01
N TRP A 46 -15.04 2.34 -7.94
CA TRP A 46 -14.24 1.20 -8.36
C TRP A 46 -13.06 1.63 -9.23
N ASN A 47 -13.25 2.60 -10.12
CA ASN A 47 -12.28 2.91 -11.18
C ASN A 47 -11.10 3.77 -10.70
N TRP A 48 -10.94 3.97 -9.39
CA TRP A 48 -9.96 4.91 -8.85
C TRP A 48 -8.51 4.46 -9.10
N TYR A 49 -8.08 3.32 -8.54
CA TYR A 49 -6.68 2.88 -8.56
C TYR A 49 -6.53 1.50 -9.19
N SER A 50 -5.57 1.25 -10.09
CA SER A 50 -5.51 -0.03 -10.82
C SER A 50 -5.18 -1.23 -9.94
N ASP A 51 -4.34 -1.01 -8.93
CA ASP A 51 -3.76 -2.08 -8.12
C ASP A 51 -4.80 -2.73 -7.20
N ASP A 52 -5.61 -1.93 -6.49
CA ASP A 52 -6.61 -2.47 -5.57
C ASP A 52 -7.80 -3.14 -6.29
N GLN A 53 -8.11 -2.69 -7.51
CA GLN A 53 -9.05 -3.39 -8.39
C GLN A 53 -8.55 -4.79 -8.74
N PHE A 54 -7.26 -4.92 -9.00
CA PHE A 54 -6.65 -6.21 -9.27
C PHE A 54 -6.58 -7.09 -8.02
N TYR A 55 -6.20 -6.54 -6.87
CA TYR A 55 -6.24 -7.31 -5.62
C TYR A 55 -7.64 -7.81 -5.30
N ALA A 56 -8.68 -6.98 -5.54
CA ALA A 56 -10.07 -7.38 -5.38
C ALA A 56 -10.49 -8.50 -6.35
N LEU A 57 -10.05 -8.45 -7.60
CA LEU A 57 -10.26 -9.55 -8.55
C LEU A 57 -9.61 -10.84 -8.05
N VAL A 58 -8.34 -10.78 -7.65
CA VAL A 58 -7.61 -11.96 -7.15
C VAL A 58 -8.29 -12.52 -5.90
N GLY A 59 -8.68 -11.66 -4.96
CA GLY A 59 -9.43 -12.07 -3.76
C GLY A 59 -10.74 -12.80 -4.10
N GLN A 60 -11.52 -12.29 -5.05
CA GLN A 60 -12.73 -12.96 -5.52
C GLN A 60 -12.44 -14.31 -6.17
N ARG A 61 -11.36 -14.41 -6.95
CA ARG A 61 -10.97 -15.67 -7.60
C ARG A 61 -10.51 -16.71 -6.58
N MET A 62 -9.72 -16.30 -5.59
CA MET A 62 -9.29 -17.17 -4.48
C MET A 62 -10.49 -17.64 -3.63
N ALA A 63 -11.43 -16.74 -3.31
CA ALA A 63 -12.66 -17.12 -2.61
C ALA A 63 -13.52 -18.10 -3.43
N ALA A 64 -13.37 -18.11 -4.76
CA ALA A 64 -14.01 -19.05 -5.68
C ALA A 64 -13.18 -20.33 -5.95
N GLY A 65 -12.04 -20.51 -5.28
CA GLY A 65 -11.23 -21.73 -5.33
C GLY A 65 -9.94 -21.67 -6.16
N ASP A 66 -9.60 -20.51 -6.76
CA ASP A 66 -8.32 -20.38 -7.47
C ASP A 66 -7.13 -20.35 -6.52
N LEU A 67 -6.05 -21.02 -6.92
CA LEU A 67 -4.78 -20.96 -6.23
C LEU A 67 -3.94 -19.79 -6.76
N LEU A 68 -3.53 -18.90 -5.85
CA LEU A 68 -2.62 -17.80 -6.16
C LEU A 68 -1.29 -18.33 -6.72
N TYR A 69 -0.68 -17.58 -7.64
CA TYR A 69 0.54 -17.93 -8.41
C TYR A 69 0.38 -19.06 -9.43
N VAL A 70 -0.67 -19.87 -9.32
CA VAL A 70 -0.93 -21.02 -10.22
C VAL A 70 -2.08 -20.70 -11.18
N ASP A 71 -3.28 -20.42 -10.66
CA ASP A 71 -4.47 -20.10 -11.46
C ASP A 71 -4.59 -18.60 -11.75
N ILE A 72 -3.97 -17.77 -10.91
CA ILE A 72 -3.92 -16.32 -11.06
C ILE A 72 -2.62 -15.77 -10.47
N TRP A 73 -1.91 -14.94 -11.23
CA TRP A 73 -0.52 -14.60 -10.95
C TRP A 73 -0.30 -13.12 -10.63
N ASP A 74 0.56 -12.86 -9.65
CA ASP A 74 1.17 -11.56 -9.33
C ASP A 74 2.45 -11.76 -8.51
N ARG A 75 3.30 -10.73 -8.39
CA ARG A 75 4.54 -10.78 -7.59
C ARG A 75 4.41 -10.34 -6.14
N LYS A 76 3.26 -9.76 -5.74
CA LYS A 76 3.00 -9.29 -4.38
C LYS A 76 2.84 -10.49 -3.43
N GLY A 77 3.02 -10.22 -2.14
CA GLY A 77 3.05 -11.28 -1.14
C GLY A 77 1.67 -11.91 -0.89
N PRO A 78 1.63 -13.16 -0.43
CA PRO A 78 0.41 -13.96 -0.31
C PRO A 78 -0.59 -13.38 0.70
N ALA A 79 -0.12 -12.71 1.76
CA ALA A 79 -1.00 -12.19 2.80
C ALA A 79 -1.89 -11.03 2.29
N LEU A 80 -1.43 -10.29 1.29
CA LEU A 80 -2.24 -9.26 0.63
C LEU A 80 -3.48 -9.89 0.00
N PHE A 81 -3.28 -10.91 -0.83
CA PHE A 81 -4.37 -11.56 -1.55
C PHE A 81 -5.25 -12.40 -0.62
N ALA A 82 -4.68 -13.00 0.42
CA ALA A 82 -5.46 -13.64 1.47
C ALA A 82 -6.40 -12.64 2.16
N LEU A 83 -5.93 -11.43 2.49
CA LEU A 83 -6.79 -10.37 3.04
C LEU A 83 -7.91 -9.99 2.06
N TYR A 84 -7.60 -9.84 0.77
CA TYR A 84 -8.60 -9.52 -0.24
C TYR A 84 -9.61 -10.66 -0.46
N ALA A 85 -9.20 -11.92 -0.32
CA ALA A 85 -10.11 -13.06 -0.32
C ALA A 85 -11.06 -13.04 0.90
N LEU A 86 -10.55 -12.71 2.09
CA LEU A 86 -11.39 -12.50 3.28
C LEU A 86 -12.40 -11.37 3.07
N ILE A 87 -11.99 -10.25 2.47
CA ILE A 87 -12.88 -9.13 2.16
C ILE A 87 -13.95 -9.57 1.14
N ALA A 88 -13.55 -10.31 0.09
CA ALA A 88 -14.46 -10.81 -0.93
C ALA A 88 -15.53 -11.75 -0.35
N MET A 89 -15.21 -12.57 0.66
CA MET A 89 -16.21 -13.40 1.36
C MET A 89 -17.30 -12.58 2.07
N VAL A 90 -17.03 -11.32 2.42
CA VAL A 90 -18.02 -10.42 3.02
C VAL A 90 -18.78 -9.66 1.93
N SER A 91 -18.06 -9.07 0.98
CA SER A 91 -18.67 -8.31 -0.11
C SER A 91 -17.70 -8.11 -1.26
N HIS A 92 -18.22 -8.22 -2.48
CA HIS A 92 -17.49 -7.88 -3.69
C HIS A 92 -17.51 -6.37 -3.99
N ALA A 93 -18.22 -5.54 -3.21
CA ALA A 93 -18.35 -4.11 -3.48
C ALA A 93 -17.05 -3.33 -3.14
N PRO A 94 -16.75 -2.22 -3.85
CA PRO A 94 -15.54 -1.44 -3.62
C PRO A 94 -15.46 -0.79 -2.26
N LEU A 95 -16.63 -0.49 -1.71
CA LEU A 95 -16.74 0.00 -0.36
C LEU A 95 -16.11 -0.96 0.68
N ALA A 96 -16.12 -2.28 0.45
CA ALA A 96 -15.64 -3.26 1.43
C ALA A 96 -14.14 -3.12 1.71
N TRP A 97 -13.28 -3.16 0.69
CA TRP A 97 -11.83 -2.99 0.90
C TRP A 97 -11.46 -1.54 1.19
N GLN A 98 -12.24 -0.56 0.71
CA GLN A 98 -12.01 0.85 1.02
C GLN A 98 -12.28 1.16 2.50
N LEU A 99 -13.30 0.54 3.10
CA LEU A 99 -13.54 0.61 4.54
C LEU A 99 -12.47 -0.15 5.33
N ALA A 100 -12.05 -1.33 4.86
CA ALA A 100 -10.92 -2.06 5.46
C ALA A 100 -9.63 -1.21 5.45
N ALA A 101 -9.36 -0.50 4.35
CA ALA A 101 -8.24 0.41 4.22
C ALA A 101 -8.35 1.62 5.16
N ALA A 102 -9.55 2.18 5.35
CA ALA A 102 -9.79 3.25 6.31
C ALA A 102 -9.55 2.79 7.76
N LEU A 103 -9.98 1.56 8.11
CA LEU A 103 -9.71 0.94 9.41
C LEU A 103 -8.21 0.74 9.64
N ALA A 104 -7.49 0.23 8.62
CA ALA A 104 -6.04 0.06 8.69
C ALA A 104 -5.31 1.41 8.84
N ALA A 105 -5.70 2.43 8.07
CA ALA A 105 -5.15 3.78 8.19
C ALA A 105 -5.38 4.39 9.59
N ALA A 106 -6.58 4.22 10.15
CA ALA A 106 -6.89 4.67 11.51
C ALA A 106 -6.05 3.93 12.57
N ALA A 107 -5.86 2.61 12.42
CA ALA A 107 -4.96 1.84 13.28
C ALA A 107 -3.50 2.34 13.17
N GLY A 108 -3.04 2.64 11.95
CA GLY A 108 -1.74 3.26 11.70
C GLY A 108 -1.60 4.60 12.42
N ALA A 109 -2.61 5.48 12.34
CA ALA A 109 -2.62 6.76 13.05
C ALA A 109 -2.57 6.58 14.58
N CYS A 110 -3.25 5.57 15.14
CA CYS A 110 -3.11 5.21 16.55
C CYS A 110 -1.69 4.80 16.92
N TRP A 111 -0.98 4.07 16.05
CA TRP A 111 0.41 3.70 16.29
C TRP A 111 1.38 4.86 16.12
N VAL A 112 1.19 5.73 15.12
CA VAL A 112 1.94 6.99 14.99
C VAL A 112 1.77 7.81 16.27
N TYR A 113 0.54 7.96 16.77
CA TYR A 113 0.29 8.61 18.05
C TYR A 113 1.08 7.95 19.18
N ALA A 114 0.98 6.64 19.35
CA ALA A 114 1.65 5.90 20.43
C ALA A 114 3.18 6.01 20.37
N LEU A 115 3.76 5.96 19.17
CA LEU A 115 5.20 6.11 18.93
C LEU A 115 5.66 7.55 19.18
N SER A 116 4.92 8.55 18.71
CA SER A 116 5.20 9.96 18.99
C SER A 116 5.17 10.27 20.48
N ARG A 117 4.31 9.60 21.27
CA ARG A 117 4.27 9.74 22.73
C ARG A 117 5.49 9.22 23.47
N LEU A 118 6.36 8.43 22.82
CA LEU A 118 7.64 8.00 23.41
C LEU A 118 8.69 9.12 23.42
N ILE A 119 8.53 10.15 22.58
CA ILE A 119 9.55 11.18 22.33
C ILE A 119 8.99 12.62 22.28
N GLY A 120 7.70 12.80 22.60
CA GLY A 120 7.01 14.07 22.54
C GLY A 120 5.69 14.10 23.31
N GLY A 121 5.05 15.28 23.33
CA GLY A 121 3.81 15.51 24.06
C GLY A 121 2.53 15.15 23.28
N ARG A 122 1.38 15.32 23.94
CA ARG A 122 0.06 14.96 23.38
C ARG A 122 -0.24 15.71 22.09
N ARG A 123 -0.04 17.03 22.11
CA ARG A 123 -0.29 17.91 20.97
C ARG A 123 0.52 17.48 19.75
N GLY A 124 1.83 17.29 19.93
CA GLY A 124 2.69 16.83 18.84
C GLY A 124 2.27 15.48 18.28
N ALA A 125 1.88 14.53 19.13
CA ALA A 125 1.46 13.20 18.72
C ALA A 125 0.16 13.22 17.91
N PHE A 126 -0.82 14.05 18.27
CA PHE A 126 -2.04 14.23 17.47
C PHE A 126 -1.73 14.81 16.09
N MET A 127 -0.91 15.86 16.04
CA MET A 127 -0.56 16.51 14.78
C MET A 127 0.24 15.58 13.87
N ALA A 128 1.15 14.76 14.42
CA ALA A 128 1.88 13.74 13.68
C ALA A 128 0.94 12.66 13.09
N ALA A 129 -0.02 12.17 13.87
CA ALA A 129 -0.99 11.18 13.41
C ALA A 129 -1.94 11.74 12.33
N THR A 130 -2.38 13.00 12.46
CA THR A 130 -3.16 13.69 11.43
C THR A 130 -2.35 13.92 10.16
N ALA A 131 -1.09 14.35 10.27
CA ALA A 131 -0.20 14.50 9.14
C ALA A 131 0.01 13.17 8.40
N TYR A 132 0.18 12.07 9.14
CA TYR A 132 0.25 10.73 8.56
C TYR A 132 -1.00 10.40 7.72
N LEU A 133 -2.21 10.58 8.26
CA LEU A 133 -3.45 10.31 7.52
C LEU A 133 -3.61 11.17 6.26
N ALA A 134 -3.22 12.44 6.34
CA ALA A 134 -3.24 13.34 5.19
C ALA A 134 -2.21 12.96 4.12
N LEU A 135 -0.97 12.66 4.52
CA LEU A 135 0.07 12.25 3.58
C LEU A 135 -0.25 10.91 2.91
N MET A 136 -0.94 9.99 3.59
CA MET A 136 -1.35 8.74 2.96
C MET A 136 -2.18 8.97 1.69
N ILE A 137 -3.18 9.86 1.71
CA ILE A 137 -4.03 10.09 0.53
C ILE A 137 -3.26 10.75 -0.62
N ARG A 138 -2.19 11.50 -0.31
CA ARG A 138 -1.30 12.12 -1.30
C ARG A 138 -0.42 11.07 -2.01
N PHE A 139 0.02 10.05 -1.30
CA PHE A 139 0.93 9.04 -1.82
C PHE A 139 0.20 7.73 -2.15
N ASP A 140 -0.92 7.84 -2.87
CA ASP A 140 -1.75 6.72 -3.35
C ASP A 140 -2.34 5.79 -2.26
N GLY A 141 -2.27 6.16 -0.98
CA GLY A 141 -2.86 5.43 0.15
C GLY A 141 -4.32 5.81 0.45
N SER A 142 -5.07 6.25 -0.56
CA SER A 142 -6.48 6.66 -0.44
C SER A 142 -7.46 5.49 -0.42
N THR A 143 -7.09 4.35 -1.02
CA THR A 143 -7.87 3.10 -1.02
C THR A 143 -7.00 1.91 -0.56
N GLY A 144 -7.21 0.71 -1.09
CA GLY A 144 -6.64 -0.53 -0.56
C GLY A 144 -5.24 -0.90 -1.08
N GLU A 145 -4.33 0.08 -1.19
CA GLU A 145 -2.94 -0.23 -1.56
C GLU A 145 -2.24 -1.07 -0.47
N ALA A 146 -1.34 -1.97 -0.87
CA ALA A 146 -0.70 -2.93 0.04
C ALA A 146 -0.09 -2.28 1.30
N ALA A 147 0.58 -1.13 1.14
CA ALA A 147 1.20 -0.40 2.25
C ALA A 147 0.19 0.21 3.24
N VAL A 148 -1.06 0.41 2.85
CA VAL A 148 -2.12 0.81 3.80
C VAL A 148 -2.34 -0.27 4.85
N PHE A 149 -2.28 -1.55 4.44
CA PHE A 149 -2.52 -2.69 5.31
C PHE A 149 -1.31 -3.13 6.13
N TYR A 150 -0.11 -3.14 5.54
CA TYR A 150 1.07 -3.62 6.27
C TYR A 150 1.74 -2.54 7.15
N ASN A 151 1.54 -1.26 6.87
CA ASN A 151 2.16 -0.18 7.67
C ASN A 151 1.77 -0.26 9.16
N PRO A 152 0.49 -0.46 9.55
CA PRO A 152 0.13 -0.65 10.95
C PRO A 152 0.87 -1.81 11.62
N LEU A 153 1.15 -2.91 10.90
CA LEU A 153 1.91 -4.04 11.40
C LEU A 153 3.38 -3.66 11.66
N MET A 154 3.98 -2.90 10.73
CA MET A 154 5.34 -2.36 10.89
C MET A 154 5.44 -1.38 12.06
N MET A 155 4.43 -0.53 12.25
CA MET A 155 4.39 0.39 13.39
C MET A 155 4.18 -0.34 14.72
N LEU A 156 3.37 -1.40 14.75
CA LEU A 156 3.24 -2.29 15.91
C LEU A 156 4.58 -2.94 16.24
N ALA A 157 5.31 -3.45 15.24
CA ALA A 157 6.64 -4.01 15.41
C ALA A 157 7.62 -2.95 15.99
N ALA A 158 7.70 -1.77 15.37
CA ALA A 158 8.53 -0.67 15.86
C ALA A 158 8.18 -0.27 17.29
N TRP A 159 6.88 -0.15 17.62
CA TRP A 159 6.40 0.18 18.96
C TRP A 159 6.75 -0.89 20.00
N SER A 160 6.64 -2.17 19.62
CA SER A 160 6.98 -3.29 20.49
C SER A 160 8.44 -3.24 20.93
N VAL A 161 9.36 -2.91 20.01
CA VAL A 161 10.80 -2.78 20.24
C VAL A 161 11.10 -1.50 21.02
N ALA A 162 10.59 -0.36 20.54
CA ALA A 162 10.87 0.95 21.12
C ALA A 162 10.41 1.07 22.59
N THR A 163 9.31 0.41 22.98
CA THR A 163 8.82 0.41 24.37
C THR A 163 9.56 -0.57 25.29
N ARG A 164 10.43 -1.41 24.76
CA ARG A 164 11.12 -2.48 25.50
C ARG A 164 12.64 -2.44 25.37
N LEU A 165 13.19 -1.31 24.92
CA LEU A 165 14.65 -1.13 24.77
C LEU A 165 15.42 -1.41 26.06
N ASP A 166 14.90 -1.01 27.22
CA ASP A 166 15.58 -1.25 28.50
C ASP A 166 15.56 -2.73 28.91
N ALA A 167 14.44 -3.43 28.69
CA ALA A 167 14.38 -4.88 28.93
C ALA A 167 15.36 -5.66 28.02
N LEU A 168 15.50 -5.24 26.76
CA LEU A 168 16.49 -5.82 25.84
C LEU A 168 17.92 -5.58 26.32
N ARG A 169 18.22 -4.39 26.85
CA ARG A 169 19.54 -4.07 27.43
C ARG A 169 19.89 -4.87 28.67
N THR A 170 18.88 -5.27 29.45
CA THR A 170 19.06 -6.14 30.63
C THR A 170 18.97 -7.62 30.26
N GLY A 171 19.05 -7.98 28.97
CA GLY A 171 19.09 -9.37 28.54
C GLY A 171 17.76 -10.10 28.68
N THR A 172 16.64 -9.41 28.48
CA THR A 172 15.31 -10.02 28.45
C THR A 172 14.70 -9.84 27.07
N LEU A 173 14.13 -10.89 26.48
CA LEU A 173 13.30 -10.81 25.27
C LEU A 173 11.82 -10.92 25.66
N PRO A 174 11.08 -9.81 25.80
CA PRO A 174 9.68 -9.85 26.16
C PRO A 174 8.83 -10.46 25.05
N LEU A 175 7.77 -11.20 25.41
CA LEU A 175 6.79 -11.73 24.44
C LEU A 175 6.22 -10.63 23.52
N ARG A 176 6.07 -9.40 24.02
CA ARG A 176 5.65 -8.25 23.21
C ARG A 176 6.56 -8.04 21.99
N VAL A 177 7.88 -8.16 22.15
CA VAL A 177 8.85 -7.99 21.06
C VAL A 177 8.74 -9.16 20.09
N VAL A 178 8.55 -10.38 20.57
CA VAL A 178 8.31 -11.57 19.72
C VAL A 178 7.05 -11.40 18.88
N ALA A 179 5.94 -10.96 19.49
CA ALA A 179 4.70 -10.65 18.78
C ALA A 179 4.88 -9.50 17.76
N GLY A 180 5.71 -8.51 18.08
CA GLY A 180 6.11 -7.48 17.13
C GLY A 180 6.89 -8.01 15.93
N MET A 181 7.82 -8.94 16.16
CA MET A 181 8.52 -9.60 15.05
C MET A 181 7.58 -10.46 14.21
N ALA A 182 6.59 -11.12 14.81
CA ALA A 182 5.53 -11.81 14.05
C ALA A 182 4.70 -10.83 13.20
N ALA A 183 4.36 -9.65 13.71
CA ALA A 183 3.70 -8.61 12.94
C ALA A 183 4.57 -8.11 11.77
N ALA A 184 5.88 -7.93 12.00
CA ALA A 184 6.83 -7.60 10.94
C ALA A 184 6.89 -8.72 9.88
N GLY A 185 6.92 -9.99 10.30
CA GLY A 185 6.85 -11.14 9.39
C GLY A 185 5.60 -11.16 8.53
N LEU A 186 4.43 -10.84 9.12
CA LEU A 186 3.19 -10.71 8.38
C LEU A 186 3.26 -9.54 7.39
N ALA A 187 3.88 -8.42 7.75
CA ALA A 187 4.10 -7.30 6.84
C ALA A 187 4.97 -7.69 5.63
N ILE A 188 6.02 -8.49 5.83
CA ILE A 188 6.84 -9.05 4.74
C ILE A 188 5.97 -9.94 3.83
N ALA A 189 5.01 -10.69 4.39
CA ALA A 189 4.08 -11.51 3.62
C ALA A 189 3.03 -10.69 2.85
N PHE A 190 2.79 -9.42 3.17
CA PHE A 190 2.05 -8.50 2.31
C PHE A 190 2.93 -7.98 1.17
N LYS A 191 4.14 -7.53 1.53
CA LYS A 191 5.09 -6.95 0.57
C LYS A 191 6.52 -7.28 1.02
N PRO A 192 7.30 -8.04 0.22
CA PRO A 192 8.67 -8.44 0.58
C PRO A 192 9.60 -7.27 0.93
N THR A 193 9.30 -6.08 0.40
CA THR A 193 10.07 -4.85 0.66
C THR A 193 10.09 -4.44 2.14
N ALA A 194 9.10 -4.88 2.95
CA ALA A 194 9.09 -4.65 4.40
C ALA A 194 10.23 -5.37 5.15
N LEU A 195 10.95 -6.28 4.48
CA LEU A 195 12.11 -6.99 5.03
C LEU A 195 13.18 -6.03 5.51
N PHE A 196 13.48 -4.95 4.78
CA PHE A 196 14.57 -4.04 5.13
C PHE A 196 14.36 -3.35 6.48
N GLU A 197 13.15 -2.84 6.73
CA GLU A 197 12.77 -2.27 8.02
C GLU A 197 12.72 -3.34 9.13
N SER A 198 12.27 -4.55 8.81
CA SER A 198 12.24 -5.67 9.74
C SER A 198 13.64 -6.12 10.17
N LEU A 199 14.62 -6.06 9.27
CA LEU A 199 16.03 -6.33 9.57
C LEU A 199 16.60 -5.28 10.52
N TRP A 200 16.19 -4.01 10.41
CA TRP A 200 16.56 -2.98 11.39
C TRP A 200 16.04 -3.30 12.80
N PHE A 201 14.79 -3.77 12.90
CA PHE A 201 14.20 -4.18 14.19
C PHE A 201 14.95 -5.39 14.77
N GLY A 202 15.18 -6.42 13.95
CA GLY A 202 15.92 -7.62 14.34
C GLY A 202 17.37 -7.31 14.74
N ALA A 203 18.07 -6.47 13.98
CA ALA A 203 19.43 -6.04 14.29
C ALA A 203 19.49 -5.24 15.60
N THR A 204 18.51 -4.36 15.85
CA THR A 204 18.41 -3.65 17.13
C THR A 204 18.27 -4.62 18.29
N ILE A 205 17.37 -5.60 18.18
CA ILE A 205 17.18 -6.65 19.20
C ILE A 205 18.48 -7.42 19.42
N ALA A 206 19.13 -7.88 18.34
CA ALA A 206 20.36 -8.65 18.40
C ALA A 206 21.50 -7.89 19.09
N VAL A 207 21.73 -6.65 18.70
CA VAL A 207 22.79 -5.81 19.28
C VAL A 207 22.54 -5.55 20.76
N LEU A 208 21.29 -5.25 21.16
CA LEU A 208 20.98 -4.98 22.57
C LEU A 208 21.11 -6.22 23.46
N LEU A 209 20.61 -7.37 23.00
CA LEU A 209 20.74 -8.63 23.74
C LEU A 209 22.20 -9.09 23.81
N TRP A 210 22.97 -8.96 22.72
CA TRP A 210 24.39 -9.29 22.73
C TRP A 210 25.17 -8.42 23.72
N ARG A 211 24.93 -7.10 23.73
CA ARG A 211 25.58 -6.16 24.66
C ARG A 211 25.12 -6.29 26.11
N SER A 212 24.04 -7.01 26.39
CA SER A 212 23.56 -7.22 27.75
C SER A 212 24.42 -8.19 28.58
N GLY A 213 25.36 -8.89 27.93
CA GLY A 213 26.14 -9.96 28.59
C GLY A 213 25.36 -11.27 28.75
N MET A 214 24.26 -11.45 28.00
CA MET A 214 23.49 -12.68 27.98
C MET A 214 24.36 -13.89 27.62
N ALA A 215 24.20 -15.00 28.35
CA ALA A 215 24.89 -16.25 28.05
C ALA A 215 24.65 -16.71 26.59
N PRO A 216 25.67 -17.21 25.86
CA PRO A 216 25.57 -17.48 24.42
C PRO A 216 24.38 -18.36 24.02
N GLY A 217 24.10 -19.44 24.76
CA GLY A 217 22.97 -20.32 24.46
C GLY A 217 21.60 -19.63 24.58
N ARG A 218 21.43 -18.75 25.58
CA ARG A 218 20.20 -17.94 25.74
C ARG A 218 20.08 -16.89 24.64
N LEU A 219 21.21 -16.29 24.23
CA LEU A 219 21.24 -15.33 23.13
C LEU A 219 20.80 -16.00 21.83
N VAL A 220 21.38 -17.15 21.48
CA VAL A 220 21.01 -17.91 20.27
C VAL A 220 19.52 -18.28 20.32
N ALA A 221 19.02 -18.80 21.44
CA ALA A 221 17.61 -19.15 21.57
C ALA A 221 16.67 -17.93 21.41
N ALA A 222 17.02 -16.78 21.99
CA ALA A 222 16.24 -15.56 21.87
C ALA A 222 16.21 -15.03 20.43
N LEU A 223 17.37 -15.02 19.74
CA LEU A 223 17.45 -14.59 18.34
C LEU A 223 16.74 -15.57 17.40
N ALA A 224 16.87 -16.87 17.64
CA ALA A 224 16.14 -17.89 16.89
C ALA A 224 14.62 -17.72 17.06
N MET A 225 14.15 -17.44 18.27
CA MET A 225 12.72 -17.17 18.52
C MET A 225 12.23 -15.92 17.78
N ALA A 226 12.97 -14.82 17.84
CA ALA A 226 12.63 -13.59 17.14
C ALA A 226 12.65 -13.78 15.60
N ALA A 227 13.66 -14.48 15.08
CA ALA A 227 13.79 -14.79 13.67
C ALA A 227 12.68 -15.72 13.19
N LEU A 228 12.36 -16.78 13.94
CA LEU A 228 11.27 -17.71 13.64
C LEU A 228 9.92 -16.99 13.63
N ALA A 229 9.67 -16.12 14.63
CA ALA A 229 8.45 -15.32 14.64
C ALA A 229 8.33 -14.44 13.38
N GLY A 230 9.43 -13.79 12.98
CA GLY A 230 9.47 -12.96 11.77
C GLY A 230 9.42 -13.72 10.44
N SER A 231 9.85 -14.98 10.39
CA SER A 231 9.80 -15.80 9.18
C SER A 231 8.55 -16.68 9.09
N LEU A 232 7.82 -16.86 10.20
CA LEU A 232 6.71 -17.82 10.29
C LEU A 232 5.67 -17.68 9.18
N PRO A 233 5.15 -16.50 8.81
CA PRO A 233 4.14 -16.40 7.75
C PRO A 233 4.65 -16.90 6.38
N TRP A 234 5.92 -16.64 6.07
CA TRP A 234 6.55 -17.11 4.84
C TRP A 234 6.90 -18.60 4.89
N LEU A 235 7.36 -19.11 6.03
CA LEU A 235 7.60 -20.54 6.20
C LEU A 235 6.31 -21.34 6.03
N LEU A 236 5.21 -20.89 6.65
CA LEU A 236 3.90 -21.54 6.51
C LEU A 236 3.40 -21.49 5.06
N THR A 237 3.54 -20.35 4.38
CA THR A 237 3.20 -20.23 2.95
C THR A 237 4.06 -21.19 2.11
N GLY A 238 5.38 -21.21 2.30
CA GLY A 238 6.29 -22.06 1.56
C GLY A 238 5.99 -23.54 1.75
N LEU A 239 5.76 -23.97 3.00
CA LEU A 239 5.38 -25.36 3.32
C LEU A 239 4.03 -25.74 2.70
N TRP A 240 3.06 -24.82 2.69
CA TRP A 240 1.77 -25.04 2.05
C TRP A 240 1.90 -25.27 0.55
N TYR A 241 2.63 -24.40 -0.16
CA TYR A 241 2.88 -24.56 -1.60
C TYR A 241 3.76 -25.76 -1.92
N LEU A 242 4.69 -26.12 -1.02
CA LEU A 242 5.48 -27.34 -1.15
C LEU A 242 4.59 -28.59 -1.05
N HIS A 243 3.66 -28.61 -0.10
CA HIS A 243 2.69 -29.71 0.05
C HIS A 243 1.78 -29.85 -1.18
N LEU A 244 1.39 -28.74 -1.79
CA LEU A 244 0.58 -28.73 -3.02
C LEU A 244 1.38 -29.00 -4.31
N GLY A 245 2.72 -29.12 -4.24
CA GLY A 245 3.57 -29.30 -5.42
C GLY A 245 3.85 -28.04 -6.24
N HIS A 246 3.49 -26.86 -5.72
CA HIS A 246 3.56 -25.55 -6.40
C HIS A 246 4.58 -24.59 -5.78
N PHE A 247 5.59 -25.10 -5.07
CA PHE A 247 6.64 -24.25 -4.48
C PHE A 247 7.42 -23.48 -5.54
N ALA A 248 7.64 -24.07 -6.72
CA ALA A 248 8.32 -23.41 -7.84
C ALA A 248 7.54 -22.19 -8.34
N ASP A 249 6.20 -22.28 -8.42
CA ASP A 249 5.33 -21.18 -8.86
C ASP A 249 5.37 -20.01 -7.86
N LEU A 250 5.30 -20.32 -6.55
CA LEU A 250 5.49 -19.34 -5.48
C LEU A 250 6.85 -18.65 -5.60
N TRP A 251 7.93 -19.43 -5.72
CA TRP A 251 9.28 -18.91 -5.82
C TRP A 251 9.48 -18.03 -7.07
N GLN A 252 8.99 -18.49 -8.22
CA GLN A 252 9.03 -17.75 -9.47
C GLN A 252 8.34 -16.39 -9.31
N ALA A 253 7.11 -16.41 -8.77
CA ALA A 253 6.30 -15.21 -8.60
C ALA A 253 6.93 -14.19 -7.63
N THR A 254 7.37 -14.64 -6.45
CA THR A 254 7.72 -13.71 -5.36
C THR A 254 9.21 -13.41 -5.26
N VAL A 255 10.07 -14.24 -5.85
CA VAL A 255 11.53 -14.07 -5.82
C VAL A 255 12.08 -13.82 -7.23
N ALA A 256 12.00 -14.81 -8.12
CA ALA A 256 12.68 -14.75 -9.42
C ALA A 256 12.17 -13.62 -10.32
N SER A 257 10.86 -13.34 -10.31
CA SER A 257 10.24 -12.29 -11.13
C SER A 257 10.83 -10.89 -10.89
N ASN A 258 11.37 -10.63 -9.70
CA ASN A 258 11.95 -9.34 -9.35
C ASN A 258 13.31 -9.10 -10.02
N PHE A 259 14.03 -10.15 -10.39
CA PHE A 259 15.33 -10.05 -11.07
C PHE A 259 15.21 -9.95 -12.59
N HIS A 260 14.11 -10.45 -13.17
CA HIS A 260 13.87 -10.42 -14.61
C HIS A 260 13.17 -9.14 -15.10
N ARG A 261 12.63 -8.33 -14.18
CA ARG A 261 11.96 -7.08 -14.53
C ARG A 261 12.96 -6.03 -15.01
N GLN A 262 12.63 -5.29 -16.06
CA GLN A 262 13.49 -4.20 -16.52
C GLN A 262 13.50 -3.04 -15.51
N ASN A 263 14.66 -2.42 -15.40
CA ASN A 263 14.90 -1.28 -14.53
C ASN A 263 14.70 0.02 -15.31
N LEU A 264 14.19 1.04 -14.63
CA LEU A 264 14.16 2.40 -15.15
C LEU A 264 15.57 2.85 -15.52
N HIS A 265 15.67 3.68 -16.56
CA HIS A 265 16.92 4.33 -16.88
C HIS A 265 17.42 5.16 -15.68
N PRO A 266 18.74 5.22 -15.42
CA PRO A 266 19.29 5.90 -14.24
C PRO A 266 18.85 7.35 -14.08
N HIS A 267 18.70 8.08 -15.19
CA HIS A 267 18.23 9.47 -15.18
C HIS A 267 16.77 9.58 -14.71
N GLU A 268 15.88 8.71 -15.20
CA GLU A 268 14.46 8.71 -14.83
C GLU A 268 14.29 8.32 -13.36
N ARG A 269 15.01 7.27 -12.92
CA ARG A 269 15.04 6.88 -11.51
C ARG A 269 15.46 8.05 -10.61
N THR A 270 16.51 8.78 -11.01
CA THR A 270 17.00 9.94 -10.25
C THR A 270 15.95 11.04 -10.18
N MET A 271 15.31 11.37 -11.30
CA MET A 271 14.25 12.39 -11.34
C MET A 271 13.05 12.00 -10.48
N ARG A 272 12.63 10.73 -10.51
CA ARG A 272 11.55 10.22 -9.64
C ARG A 272 11.93 10.24 -8.17
N ALA A 273 13.18 9.93 -7.83
CA ALA A 273 13.68 10.04 -6.46
C ALA A 273 13.65 11.50 -5.96
N LEU A 274 14.16 12.44 -6.77
CA LEU A 274 14.14 13.87 -6.45
C LEU A 274 12.71 14.41 -6.32
N ALA A 275 11.82 14.01 -7.23
CA ALA A 275 10.41 14.38 -7.17
C ALA A 275 9.75 13.84 -5.90
N LEU A 276 10.03 12.60 -5.52
CA LEU A 276 9.53 12.00 -4.28
C LEU A 276 10.04 12.75 -3.03
N LEU A 277 11.33 13.05 -2.98
CA LEU A 277 11.94 13.83 -1.89
C LEU A 277 11.36 15.24 -1.82
N GLY A 278 11.15 15.90 -2.97
CA GLY A 278 10.51 17.21 -3.05
C GLY A 278 9.07 17.18 -2.51
N GLN A 279 8.29 16.14 -2.86
CA GLN A 279 6.93 15.96 -2.34
C GLN A 279 6.91 15.69 -0.83
N LEU A 280 7.98 15.10 -0.27
CA LEU A 280 8.18 14.89 1.17
C LEU A 280 8.83 16.09 1.88
N GLY A 281 9.08 17.20 1.19
CA GLY A 281 9.82 18.34 1.73
C GLY A 281 9.24 18.91 3.03
N LEU A 282 7.92 19.10 3.10
CA LEU A 282 7.24 19.62 4.31
C LEU A 282 7.37 18.67 5.53
N PRO A 283 7.06 17.37 5.43
CA PRO A 283 7.25 16.47 6.57
C PRO A 283 8.73 16.25 6.92
N ILE A 284 9.66 16.27 5.95
CA ILE A 284 11.10 16.26 6.21
C ILE A 284 11.51 17.50 7.02
N LEU A 285 11.06 18.69 6.60
CA LEU A 285 11.33 19.94 7.32
C LEU A 285 10.82 19.87 8.77
N CYS A 286 9.61 19.36 8.99
CA CYS A 286 9.06 19.17 10.33
C CYS A 286 9.93 18.22 11.18
N ALA A 287 10.42 17.12 10.61
CA ALA A 287 11.30 16.19 11.31
C ALA A 287 12.67 16.81 11.65
N VAL A 288 13.29 17.53 10.71
CA VAL A 288 14.59 18.21 10.92
C VAL A 288 14.48 19.32 11.98
N LEU A 289 13.48 20.20 11.86
CA LEU A 289 13.25 21.26 12.84
C LEU A 289 12.86 20.69 14.20
N GLY A 290 12.06 19.61 14.22
CA GLY A 290 11.68 18.95 15.46
C GLY A 290 12.84 18.31 16.20
N GLU A 291 13.84 17.81 15.47
CA GLU A 291 15.10 17.36 16.06
C GLU A 291 15.95 18.52 16.57
N ALA A 292 16.05 19.62 15.83
CA ALA A 292 16.77 20.82 16.27
C ALA A 292 16.18 21.42 17.55
N ASP A 293 14.85 21.52 17.63
CA ASP A 293 14.12 22.01 18.82
C ASP A 293 14.34 21.09 20.03
N ARG A 294 14.40 19.78 19.79
CA ARG A 294 14.67 18.79 20.85
C ARG A 294 16.10 18.90 21.39
N ARG A 295 17.11 19.06 20.52
CA ARG A 295 18.51 19.24 20.95
C ARG A 295 18.73 20.49 21.78
N ARG A 296 17.92 21.54 21.59
CA ARG A 296 17.95 22.75 22.42
C ARG A 296 17.38 22.53 23.82
N THR A 297 16.43 21.61 23.96
CA THR A 297 15.66 21.40 25.19
C THR A 297 16.09 20.17 25.97
N GLN A 298 16.79 19.22 25.36
CA GLN A 298 17.23 17.97 25.96
C GLN A 298 18.74 17.78 25.80
N ALA A 299 19.43 17.48 26.90
CA ALA A 299 20.87 17.27 26.92
C ALA A 299 21.33 16.01 26.16
N GLN A 300 20.49 14.96 26.11
CA GLN A 300 20.81 13.72 25.37
C GLN A 300 19.58 13.11 24.68
N PRO A 301 19.75 12.54 23.47
CA PRO A 301 18.66 11.91 22.74
C PRO A 301 18.22 10.61 23.43
N SER A 302 16.90 10.45 23.60
CA SER A 302 16.36 9.23 24.20
C SER A 302 16.69 7.99 23.35
N PRO A 303 16.83 6.80 23.96
CA PRO A 303 17.01 5.54 23.24
C PRO A 303 15.97 5.31 22.14
N ALA A 304 14.71 5.60 22.44
CA ALA A 304 13.61 5.46 21.49
C ALA A 304 13.79 6.37 20.28
N LEU A 305 14.23 7.62 20.48
CA LEU A 305 14.49 8.54 19.38
C LEU A 305 15.57 8.02 18.43
N ARG A 306 16.69 7.49 18.96
CA ARG A 306 17.75 6.91 18.12
C ARG A 306 17.26 5.72 17.30
N PHE A 307 16.46 4.85 17.92
CA PHE A 307 15.84 3.72 17.22
C PHE A 307 14.90 4.19 16.09
N LEU A 308 14.03 5.16 16.37
CA LEU A 308 13.08 5.72 15.40
C LEU A 308 13.78 6.48 14.27
N PHE A 309 14.88 7.17 14.56
CA PHE A 309 15.71 7.82 13.57
C PHE A 309 16.36 6.80 12.63
N GLY A 310 16.95 5.73 13.18
CA GLY A 310 17.49 4.64 12.37
C GLY A 310 16.42 3.94 11.53
N TRP A 311 15.22 3.74 12.08
CA TRP A 311 14.08 3.22 11.31
C TRP A 311 13.71 4.15 10.15
N CYS A 312 13.66 5.46 10.38
CA CYS A 312 13.44 6.44 9.31
C CYS A 312 14.51 6.32 8.23
N LEU A 313 15.80 6.30 8.59
CA LEU A 313 16.89 6.17 7.61
C LEU A 313 16.79 4.88 6.79
N VAL A 314 16.47 3.76 7.44
CA VAL A 314 16.31 2.47 6.75
C VAL A 314 15.10 2.49 5.82
N SER A 315 13.98 3.11 6.22
CA SER A 315 12.81 3.24 5.35
C SER A 315 13.12 4.05 4.07
N PHE A 316 13.90 5.14 4.19
CA PHE A 316 14.37 5.92 3.05
C PHE A 316 15.37 5.14 2.20
N GLY A 317 16.35 4.49 2.84
CA GLY A 317 17.35 3.65 2.16
C GLY A 317 16.72 2.51 1.37
N ALA A 318 15.69 1.86 1.92
CA ALA A 318 14.95 0.80 1.25
C ALA A 318 14.28 1.32 -0.04
N VAL A 319 13.60 2.46 0.02
CA VAL A 319 12.92 3.05 -1.15
C VAL A 319 13.92 3.53 -2.20
N LEU A 320 14.97 4.24 -1.78
CA LEU A 320 16.00 4.74 -2.68
C LEU A 320 16.83 3.60 -3.30
N GLY A 321 16.93 2.46 -2.63
CA GLY A 321 17.56 1.25 -3.15
C GLY A 321 16.82 0.60 -4.31
N TYR A 322 15.53 0.89 -4.51
CA TYR A 322 14.78 0.30 -5.62
C TYR A 322 15.20 0.87 -6.98
N PRO A 323 15.30 0.02 -8.02
CA PRO A 323 15.54 0.48 -9.38
C PRO A 323 14.36 1.26 -9.95
N ASN A 324 13.12 0.86 -9.61
CA ASN A 324 11.90 1.48 -10.10
C ASN A 324 11.19 2.20 -8.96
N ILE A 325 11.07 3.53 -9.03
CA ILE A 325 10.49 4.37 -7.96
C ILE A 325 9.09 4.84 -8.37
N PHE A 326 8.12 4.62 -7.49
CA PHE A 326 6.73 5.03 -7.67
C PHE A 326 6.24 5.85 -6.48
N THR A 327 5.23 6.69 -6.68
CA THR A 327 4.68 7.60 -5.66
C THR A 327 4.21 6.85 -4.41
N ASN A 328 3.51 5.73 -4.58
CA ASN A 328 3.06 4.86 -3.48
C ASN A 328 4.21 4.27 -2.63
N TYR A 329 5.46 4.32 -3.10
CA TYR A 329 6.61 3.87 -2.30
C TYR A 329 6.95 4.85 -1.18
N ALA A 330 6.32 6.03 -1.12
CA ALA A 330 6.42 6.92 0.01
C ALA A 330 5.78 6.36 1.29
N LEU A 331 4.73 5.54 1.15
CA LEU A 331 3.87 5.12 2.24
C LEU A 331 4.61 4.54 3.46
N PRO A 332 5.65 3.69 3.31
CA PRO A 332 6.39 3.14 4.45
C PRO A 332 7.22 4.19 5.20
N MET A 333 7.70 5.23 4.49
CA MET A 333 8.49 6.30 5.10
C MET A 333 7.63 7.26 5.93
N LEU A 334 6.33 7.35 5.66
CA LEU A 334 5.45 8.35 6.29
C LEU A 334 5.39 8.21 7.81
N ALA A 335 5.33 6.98 8.32
CA ALA A 335 5.19 6.74 9.76
C ALA A 335 6.40 7.20 10.57
N PRO A 336 7.64 6.71 10.31
CA PRO A 336 8.81 7.19 11.04
C PRO A 336 9.04 8.69 10.82
N LEU A 337 8.80 9.22 9.62
CA LEU A 337 8.96 10.64 9.31
C LEU A 337 8.00 11.53 10.12
N CYS A 338 6.71 11.19 10.17
CA CYS A 338 5.72 11.93 10.96
C CYS A 338 6.02 11.86 12.46
N VAL A 339 6.48 10.69 12.94
CA VAL A 339 6.86 10.50 14.35
C VAL A 339 8.02 11.42 14.73
N LEU A 340 9.05 11.53 13.88
CA LEU A 340 10.20 12.40 14.14
C LEU A 340 9.82 13.90 14.16
N GLY A 341 8.81 14.30 13.39
CA GLY A 341 8.24 15.66 13.36
C GLY A 341 7.57 16.11 14.67
N VAL A 342 7.36 15.22 15.65
CA VAL A 342 6.65 15.53 16.90
C VAL A 342 7.24 16.72 17.66
N GLY A 343 8.57 16.90 17.63
CA GLY A 343 9.25 17.99 18.33
C GLY A 343 8.79 19.36 17.82
N PHE A 344 8.70 19.50 16.49
CA PHE A 344 8.24 20.71 15.82
C PHE A 344 6.77 20.99 16.18
N TYR A 345 5.93 19.98 16.06
CA TYR A 345 4.50 20.11 16.35
C TYR A 345 4.20 20.44 17.82
N GLN A 346 5.09 20.03 18.73
CA GLN A 346 4.95 20.27 20.15
C GLN A 346 5.40 21.67 20.57
N GLN A 347 6.50 22.17 20.01
CA GLN A 347 7.20 23.36 20.52
C GLN A 347 6.88 24.64 19.74
N ARG A 348 6.56 24.54 18.45
CA ARG A 348 6.43 25.74 17.59
C ARG A 348 4.99 26.23 17.50
N SER A 349 4.79 27.54 17.69
CA SER A 349 3.48 28.18 17.54
C SER A 349 2.94 28.09 16.10
N ILE A 350 3.81 28.11 15.10
CA ILE A 350 3.47 27.98 13.66
C ILE A 350 3.06 26.56 13.26
N ALA A 351 3.21 25.57 14.14
CA ALA A 351 2.92 24.17 13.83
C ALA A 351 1.52 23.91 13.23
N PRO A 352 0.42 24.52 13.71
CA PRO A 352 -0.91 24.30 13.13
C PRO A 352 -1.01 24.78 11.68
N LEU A 353 -0.32 25.89 11.33
CA LEU A 353 -0.28 26.41 9.97
C LEU A 353 0.45 25.44 9.03
N LEU A 354 1.58 24.87 9.47
CA LEU A 354 2.33 23.87 8.69
C LEU A 354 1.56 22.57 8.55
N LEU A 355 0.86 22.12 9.60
CA LEU A 355 -0.05 20.98 9.49
C LEU A 355 -1.18 21.27 8.49
N ALA A 356 -1.79 22.45 8.55
CA ALA A 356 -2.81 22.86 7.59
C ALA A 356 -2.24 22.87 6.16
N ALA A 357 -1.01 23.35 5.95
CA ALA A 357 -0.33 23.29 4.65
C ALA A 357 -0.10 21.84 4.18
N ILE A 358 0.29 20.93 5.07
CA ILE A 358 0.41 19.49 4.75
C ILE A 358 -0.95 18.92 4.36
N VAL A 359 -2.01 19.22 5.11
CA VAL A 359 -3.37 18.74 4.81
C VAL A 359 -3.84 19.30 3.47
N ILE A 360 -3.84 20.62 3.29
CA ILE A 360 -4.31 21.29 2.07
C ILE A 360 -3.52 20.81 0.84
N SER A 361 -2.19 20.75 0.92
CA SER A 361 -1.40 20.23 -0.19
C SER A 361 -1.70 18.75 -0.45
N SER A 362 -1.90 17.94 0.58
CA SER A 362 -2.27 16.53 0.38
C SER A 362 -3.63 16.38 -0.29
N LEU A 363 -4.62 17.20 0.08
CA LEU A 363 -5.93 17.23 -0.59
C LEU A 363 -5.79 17.64 -2.07
N ALA A 364 -4.96 18.66 -2.36
CA ALA A 364 -4.74 19.15 -3.71
C ALA A 364 -4.03 18.13 -4.62
N PHE A 365 -3.05 17.39 -4.09
CA PHE A 365 -2.26 16.42 -4.84
C PHE A 365 -2.80 14.98 -4.78
N ALA A 366 -3.84 14.71 -3.99
CA ALA A 366 -4.44 13.37 -3.92
C ALA A 366 -5.30 13.02 -5.16
N HIS A 367 -5.68 14.00 -5.99
CA HIS A 367 -6.56 13.87 -7.17
C HIS A 367 -7.99 13.31 -6.89
N ILE A 368 -8.25 12.79 -5.69
CA ILE A 368 -9.57 12.25 -5.29
C ILE A 368 -10.65 13.34 -5.17
N TYR A 369 -10.26 14.59 -4.91
CA TYR A 369 -11.18 15.72 -4.70
C TYR A 369 -11.65 16.39 -5.99
N GLU A 370 -11.30 15.85 -7.15
CA GLU A 370 -11.89 16.24 -8.44
C GLU A 370 -13.32 15.70 -8.58
N LEU A 371 -14.23 16.18 -7.73
CA LEU A 371 -15.59 15.62 -7.56
C LEU A 371 -16.39 15.52 -8.87
N PRO A 372 -16.38 16.52 -9.77
CA PRO A 372 -17.08 16.40 -11.05
C PRO A 372 -16.53 15.24 -11.90
N THR A 373 -15.22 15.05 -11.90
CA THR A 373 -14.54 13.95 -12.59
C THR A 373 -14.96 12.60 -11.98
N ARG A 374 -14.97 12.49 -10.64
CA ARG A 374 -15.39 11.27 -9.95
C ARG A 374 -16.84 10.90 -10.21
N TRP A 375 -17.74 11.88 -10.22
CA TRP A 375 -19.15 11.65 -10.54
C TRP A 375 -19.35 11.17 -11.99
N ARG A 376 -18.66 11.80 -12.96
CA ARG A 376 -18.67 11.36 -14.37
C ARG A 376 -18.07 9.96 -14.55
N ALA A 377 -16.95 9.67 -13.87
CA ALA A 377 -16.32 8.35 -13.94
C ALA A 377 -17.28 7.23 -13.52
N ARG A 378 -18.06 7.43 -12.45
CA ARG A 378 -19.07 6.45 -11.98
C ARG A 378 -20.18 6.22 -13.00
N THR A 379 -20.71 7.28 -13.61
CA THR A 379 -21.80 7.15 -14.60
C THR A 379 -21.30 6.55 -15.92
N GLN A 380 -20.11 6.93 -16.37
CA GLN A 380 -19.46 6.39 -17.56
C GLN A 380 -19.07 4.93 -17.39
N LEU A 381 -18.56 4.53 -16.21
CA LEU A 381 -18.26 3.14 -15.90
C LEU A 381 -19.52 2.27 -16.01
N ALA A 382 -20.66 2.70 -15.45
CA ALA A 382 -21.90 1.94 -15.54
C ALA A 382 -22.38 1.76 -17.00
N ALA A 383 -22.24 2.78 -17.85
CA ALA A 383 -22.56 2.67 -19.27
C ALA A 383 -21.60 1.75 -20.03
N PHE A 384 -20.31 1.85 -19.72
CA PHE A 384 -19.26 0.99 -20.26
C PHE A 384 -19.47 -0.48 -19.89
N GLU A 385 -19.70 -0.79 -18.61
CA GLU A 385 -19.98 -2.14 -18.12
C GLU A 385 -21.20 -2.76 -18.81
N ARG A 386 -22.29 -2.00 -18.97
CA ARG A 386 -23.49 -2.47 -19.69
C ARG A 386 -23.18 -2.80 -21.14
N HIS A 387 -22.39 -1.97 -21.82
CA HIS A 387 -22.02 -2.21 -23.21
C HIS A 387 -21.12 -3.43 -23.36
N VAL A 388 -20.06 -3.55 -22.56
CA VAL A 388 -19.15 -4.71 -22.58
C VAL A 388 -19.92 -5.99 -22.27
N ARG A 389 -20.82 -5.98 -21.29
CA ARG A 389 -21.67 -7.15 -20.97
C ARG A 389 -22.55 -7.56 -22.14
N ALA A 390 -23.14 -6.60 -22.86
CA ALA A 390 -23.99 -6.88 -24.02
C ALA A 390 -23.20 -7.47 -25.20
N GLU A 391 -21.98 -7.00 -25.42
CA GLU A 391 -21.09 -7.47 -26.50
C GLU A 391 -20.27 -8.73 -26.11
N THR A 392 -20.36 -9.20 -24.86
CA THR A 392 -19.63 -10.37 -24.36
C THR A 392 -20.56 -11.40 -23.69
N PRO A 393 -21.58 -11.94 -24.39
CA PRO A 393 -22.59 -12.81 -23.79
C PRO A 393 -22.01 -14.11 -23.21
N HIS A 394 -20.94 -14.66 -23.78
CA HIS A 394 -20.27 -15.85 -23.24
C HIS A 394 -19.04 -15.51 -22.40
N ARG A 395 -18.87 -14.22 -22.05
CA ARG A 395 -17.86 -13.73 -21.11
C ARG A 395 -16.41 -14.00 -21.54
N ARG A 396 -16.16 -14.18 -22.85
CA ARG A 396 -14.82 -14.28 -23.44
C ARG A 396 -14.25 -12.88 -23.69
N LEU A 397 -13.66 -12.30 -22.66
CA LEU A 397 -13.11 -10.94 -22.66
C LEU A 397 -11.58 -10.97 -22.66
N LEU A 398 -10.96 -10.09 -23.46
CA LEU A 398 -9.55 -9.73 -23.33
C LEU A 398 -9.44 -8.23 -23.01
N VAL A 399 -8.69 -7.88 -21.97
CA VAL A 399 -8.42 -6.49 -21.56
C VAL A 399 -6.94 -6.18 -21.74
N ILE A 400 -6.63 -5.08 -22.44
CA ILE A 400 -5.28 -4.55 -22.65
C ILE A 400 -5.22 -3.11 -22.14
N GLY A 401 -4.32 -2.82 -21.20
CA GLY A 401 -4.08 -1.48 -20.65
C GLY A 401 -5.08 -1.00 -19.60
N HIS A 402 -6.37 -1.32 -19.75
CA HIS A 402 -7.38 -0.98 -18.75
C HIS A 402 -7.23 -1.82 -17.47
N THR A 403 -7.98 -1.45 -16.43
CA THR A 403 -7.97 -2.17 -15.16
C THR A 403 -8.62 -3.55 -15.30
N SER A 404 -8.14 -4.50 -14.51
CA SER A 404 -8.64 -5.88 -14.44
C SER A 404 -10.06 -6.00 -13.87
N LEU A 405 -10.64 -4.87 -13.45
CA LEU A 405 -11.99 -4.77 -12.93
C LEU A 405 -13.03 -5.50 -13.76
N LEU A 406 -12.99 -5.33 -15.09
CA LEU A 406 -14.06 -5.81 -15.95
C LEU A 406 -14.34 -7.30 -15.76
N TYR A 407 -13.30 -8.11 -15.53
CA TYR A 407 -13.42 -9.53 -15.22
C TYR A 407 -14.35 -9.77 -14.01
N ALA A 408 -14.12 -9.05 -12.92
CA ALA A 408 -14.97 -9.11 -11.72
C ALA A 408 -16.39 -8.60 -11.99
N ARG A 409 -16.56 -7.46 -12.69
CA ARG A 409 -17.90 -6.83 -12.87
C ARG A 409 -18.82 -7.63 -13.75
N ILE A 410 -18.29 -8.19 -14.85
CA ILE A 410 -19.12 -8.94 -15.79
C ILE A 410 -19.14 -10.44 -15.47
N GLY A 411 -18.37 -10.88 -14.47
CA GLY A 411 -18.23 -12.28 -14.09
C GLY A 411 -17.50 -13.11 -15.15
N ALA A 412 -16.56 -12.47 -15.86
CA ALA A 412 -15.67 -13.11 -16.82
C ALA A 412 -14.42 -13.64 -16.11
N ARG A 413 -13.90 -14.78 -16.55
CA ARG A 413 -12.59 -15.26 -16.12
C ARG A 413 -11.52 -14.60 -16.99
N PRO A 414 -10.39 -14.16 -16.41
CA PRO A 414 -9.24 -13.76 -17.20
C PRO A 414 -8.83 -14.88 -18.17
N PRO A 415 -8.45 -14.57 -19.42
CA PRO A 415 -8.12 -15.59 -20.42
C PRO A 415 -6.75 -16.26 -20.17
N SER A 416 -5.99 -15.76 -19.20
CA SER A 416 -4.66 -16.20 -18.79
C SER A 416 -4.52 -16.02 -17.28
N ILE A 417 -3.57 -16.74 -16.67
CA ILE A 417 -3.16 -16.51 -15.27
C ILE A 417 -2.58 -15.10 -15.08
N LEU A 418 -2.06 -14.49 -16.15
CA LEU A 418 -1.58 -13.11 -16.22
C LEU A 418 -2.76 -12.12 -16.26
N ALA A 419 -3.58 -12.16 -15.21
CA ALA A 419 -4.82 -11.40 -15.12
C ALA A 419 -4.61 -9.89 -14.91
N PHE A 420 -3.43 -9.48 -14.44
CA PHE A 420 -3.03 -8.07 -14.42
C PHE A 420 -2.54 -7.66 -15.83
N PRO A 421 -3.28 -6.82 -16.57
CA PRO A 421 -3.07 -6.66 -18.01
C PRO A 421 -1.67 -6.20 -18.41
N ARG A 422 -0.97 -5.46 -17.53
CA ARG A 422 0.40 -4.99 -17.80
C ARG A 422 1.37 -6.12 -18.14
N HIS A 423 1.21 -7.31 -17.56
CA HIS A 423 2.11 -8.43 -17.88
C HIS A 423 2.02 -8.87 -19.35
N LEU A 424 0.93 -8.54 -20.05
CA LEU A 424 0.77 -8.91 -21.46
C LEU A 424 1.23 -7.83 -22.45
N TYR A 425 1.35 -6.55 -22.06
CA TYR A 425 1.68 -5.47 -23.00
C TYR A 425 2.83 -4.57 -22.56
N ASP A 426 3.22 -4.59 -21.28
CA ASP A 426 4.31 -3.77 -20.77
C ASP A 426 5.65 -4.47 -21.07
N GLY A 427 6.48 -3.85 -21.89
CA GLY A 427 7.78 -4.41 -22.29
C GLY A 427 8.74 -4.52 -21.10
N ALA A 428 8.57 -3.69 -20.07
CA ALA A 428 9.38 -3.77 -18.86
C ALA A 428 9.07 -5.01 -18.00
N GLU A 429 7.92 -5.65 -18.22
CA GLU A 429 7.47 -6.87 -17.52
C GLU A 429 7.77 -8.16 -18.30
N ALA A 430 8.24 -8.07 -19.54
CA ALA A 430 8.49 -9.22 -20.41
C ALA A 430 9.45 -10.23 -19.78
N GLY A 431 9.08 -11.51 -19.78
CA GLY A 431 9.81 -12.62 -19.17
C GLY A 431 9.76 -12.66 -17.64
N SER A 432 9.20 -11.65 -16.97
CA SER A 432 9.24 -11.60 -15.50
C SER A 432 8.34 -12.64 -14.83
N SER A 433 7.27 -13.04 -15.52
CA SER A 433 6.39 -14.11 -15.04
C SER A 433 6.99 -15.50 -15.17
N GLY A 434 7.98 -15.69 -16.04
CA GLY A 434 8.47 -17.01 -16.47
C GLY A 434 7.61 -17.65 -17.57
N ILE A 435 6.56 -16.96 -18.04
CA ILE A 435 5.71 -17.37 -19.16
C ILE A 435 6.18 -16.63 -20.42
N ASP A 436 6.23 -17.31 -21.56
CA ASP A 436 6.39 -16.62 -22.85
C ASP A 436 5.10 -15.84 -23.16
N GLU A 437 5.12 -14.54 -22.87
CA GLU A 437 3.93 -13.69 -23.00
C GLU A 437 3.48 -13.54 -24.46
N VAL A 438 4.37 -13.79 -25.42
CA VAL A 438 4.06 -13.73 -26.87
C VAL A 438 3.37 -15.00 -27.34
N ALA A 439 3.83 -16.15 -26.87
CA ALA A 439 3.12 -17.41 -27.08
C ALA A 439 1.76 -17.40 -26.39
N GLU A 440 1.70 -16.85 -25.17
CA GLU A 440 0.47 -16.76 -24.39
C GLU A 440 -0.55 -15.83 -25.05
N MET A 441 -0.13 -14.65 -25.55
CA MET A 441 -1.01 -13.77 -26.31
C MET A 441 -1.56 -14.46 -27.56
N ARG A 442 -0.72 -15.19 -28.30
CA ARG A 442 -1.16 -15.98 -29.45
C ARG A 442 -2.22 -17.03 -29.05
N ARG A 443 -2.02 -17.74 -27.93
CA ARG A 443 -3.00 -18.71 -27.40
C ARG A 443 -4.33 -18.03 -27.05
N ILE A 444 -4.29 -16.88 -26.37
CA ILE A 444 -5.48 -16.11 -26.01
C ILE A 444 -6.27 -15.69 -27.27
N LEU A 445 -5.59 -15.12 -28.27
CA LEU A 445 -6.24 -14.66 -29.50
C LEU A 445 -6.77 -15.84 -30.34
N ALA A 446 -6.10 -17.00 -30.32
CA ALA A 446 -6.56 -18.23 -30.95
C ALA A 446 -7.86 -18.77 -30.31
N ALA A 447 -8.08 -18.51 -29.02
CA ALA A 447 -9.34 -18.82 -28.33
C ALA A 447 -10.51 -17.89 -28.73
N ARG A 448 -10.25 -16.92 -29.61
CA ARG A 448 -11.22 -15.99 -30.21
C ARG A 448 -12.04 -15.24 -29.14
N PRO A 449 -11.44 -14.28 -28.42
CA PRO A 449 -12.19 -13.41 -27.51
C PRO A 449 -13.33 -12.69 -28.24
N GLU A 450 -14.51 -12.65 -27.64
CA GLU A 450 -15.69 -11.99 -28.21
C GLU A 450 -15.53 -10.49 -28.24
N THR A 451 -14.91 -9.98 -27.17
CA THR A 451 -14.66 -8.57 -26.96
C THR A 451 -13.21 -8.38 -26.54
N VAL A 452 -12.55 -7.40 -27.15
CA VAL A 452 -11.24 -6.89 -26.76
C VAL A 452 -11.40 -5.44 -26.32
N VAL A 453 -10.99 -5.12 -25.10
CA VAL A 453 -10.94 -3.76 -24.58
C VAL A 453 -9.50 -3.29 -24.61
N ILE A 454 -9.25 -2.17 -25.29
CA ILE A 454 -7.93 -1.55 -25.39
C ILE A 454 -7.97 -0.14 -24.82
N GLN A 455 -7.06 0.13 -23.89
CA GLN A 455 -6.83 1.46 -23.37
C GLN A 455 -5.92 2.27 -24.30
N ASP A 456 -6.24 3.54 -24.51
CA ASP A 456 -5.43 4.50 -25.24
C ASP A 456 -5.29 5.84 -24.46
N PRO A 457 -4.06 6.31 -24.17
CA PRO A 457 -2.78 5.65 -24.42
C PRO A 457 -2.49 4.48 -23.48
N LEU A 458 -1.72 3.50 -23.97
CA LEU A 458 -1.12 2.47 -23.13
C LEU A 458 -0.03 3.08 -22.25
N ARG A 459 -0.15 2.90 -20.93
CA ARG A 459 0.82 3.41 -19.95
C ARG A 459 1.95 2.41 -19.73
N ALA A 460 2.76 2.17 -20.74
CA ALA A 460 3.98 1.35 -20.68
C ALA A 460 5.08 1.97 -21.55
N ASN A 461 6.32 1.84 -21.09
CA ASN A 461 7.50 2.28 -21.83
C ASN A 461 8.72 1.43 -21.41
N PRO A 462 9.25 0.53 -22.26
CA PRO A 462 8.75 0.21 -23.61
C PRO A 462 7.43 -0.60 -23.58
N VAL A 463 6.77 -0.73 -24.73
CA VAL A 463 5.67 -1.69 -24.92
C VAL A 463 6.18 -3.02 -25.47
N ASN A 464 5.46 -4.11 -25.23
CA ASN A 464 5.68 -5.37 -25.91
C ASN A 464 5.10 -5.28 -27.34
N GLU A 465 5.96 -4.94 -28.30
CA GLU A 465 5.57 -4.70 -29.69
C GLU A 465 4.91 -5.91 -30.36
N ALA A 466 5.41 -7.12 -30.08
CA ALA A 466 4.88 -8.36 -30.66
C ALA A 466 3.43 -8.60 -30.23
N ASN A 467 3.15 -8.44 -28.94
CA ASN A 467 1.79 -8.59 -28.41
C ASN A 467 0.85 -7.51 -28.92
N LEU A 468 1.31 -6.26 -28.95
CA LEU A 468 0.50 -5.16 -29.45
C LEU A 468 0.21 -5.31 -30.95
N ALA A 469 1.17 -5.77 -31.76
CA ALA A 469 0.96 -6.07 -33.17
C ALA A 469 -0.07 -7.19 -33.37
N ALA A 470 0.01 -8.27 -32.58
CA ALA A 470 -0.94 -9.38 -32.63
C ALA A 470 -2.37 -8.94 -32.26
N VAL A 471 -2.52 -8.16 -31.18
CA VAL A 471 -3.81 -7.59 -30.76
C VAL A 471 -4.36 -6.64 -31.83
N ASN A 472 -3.52 -5.75 -32.37
CA ASN A 472 -3.93 -4.81 -33.43
C ASN A 472 -4.37 -5.53 -34.71
N ALA A 473 -3.69 -6.60 -35.10
CA ALA A 473 -4.11 -7.43 -36.22
C ALA A 473 -5.44 -8.14 -35.94
N TYR A 474 -5.65 -8.61 -34.71
CA TYR A 474 -6.91 -9.22 -34.29
C TYR A 474 -8.08 -8.23 -34.38
N VAL A 475 -7.94 -7.03 -33.78
CA VAL A 475 -9.06 -6.09 -33.68
C VAL A 475 -9.47 -5.42 -34.99
N ARG A 476 -8.59 -5.41 -36.01
CA ARG A 476 -8.95 -4.96 -37.38
C ARG A 476 -10.06 -5.78 -38.02
N ARG A 477 -10.31 -7.00 -37.52
CA ARG A 477 -11.39 -7.89 -38.00
C ARG A 477 -12.70 -7.68 -37.26
N CYS A 478 -12.74 -6.81 -36.25
CA CYS A 478 -13.94 -6.51 -35.45
C CYS A 478 -14.85 -5.53 -36.17
N ARG A 479 -16.15 -5.84 -36.18
CA ARG A 479 -17.17 -5.05 -36.89
C ARG A 479 -17.75 -3.92 -36.05
N THR A 480 -17.67 -4.04 -34.73
CA THR A 480 -18.19 -3.04 -33.81
C THR A 480 -17.04 -2.45 -33.00
N VAL A 481 -16.95 -1.13 -33.00
CA VAL A 481 -15.94 -0.36 -32.28
C VAL A 481 -16.65 0.78 -31.56
N ARG A 482 -16.44 0.88 -30.24
CA ARG A 482 -16.98 1.98 -29.44
C ARG A 482 -16.00 2.43 -28.38
N ALA A 483 -15.73 3.73 -28.35
CA ALA A 483 -14.87 4.35 -27.36
C ALA A 483 -15.67 4.89 -26.16
N PHE A 484 -15.07 4.78 -24.97
CA PHE A 484 -15.58 5.34 -23.72
C PHE A 484 -14.45 6.13 -23.06
N ALA A 485 -14.73 7.32 -22.54
CA ALA A 485 -13.80 8.03 -21.69
C ALA A 485 -14.04 7.61 -20.24
N LEU A 486 -13.06 7.00 -19.58
CA LEU A 486 -13.11 6.65 -18.16
C LEU A 486 -11.99 7.36 -17.42
N SER A 487 -12.30 8.01 -16.30
CA SER A 487 -11.29 8.67 -15.48
C SER A 487 -10.84 7.79 -14.33
N ASP A 488 -9.56 7.44 -14.32
CA ASP A 488 -8.89 6.85 -13.17
C ASP A 488 -8.17 7.93 -12.36
N LYS A 489 -7.26 7.53 -11.46
CA LYS A 489 -6.47 8.45 -10.63
C LYS A 489 -5.50 9.36 -11.40
N ASP A 490 -5.08 9.00 -12.60
CA ASP A 490 -4.17 9.83 -13.42
C ASP A 490 -4.94 10.63 -14.50
N GLY A 491 -6.28 10.58 -14.48
CA GLY A 491 -7.15 11.38 -15.34
C GLY A 491 -7.98 10.56 -16.34
N PRO A 492 -8.63 11.23 -17.31
CA PRO A 492 -9.42 10.56 -18.34
C PRO A 492 -8.54 9.73 -19.27
N VAL A 493 -8.98 8.50 -19.56
CA VAL A 493 -8.36 7.59 -20.51
C VAL A 493 -9.42 6.99 -21.41
N THR A 494 -9.11 6.85 -22.69
CA THR A 494 -10.01 6.23 -23.65
C THR A 494 -9.94 4.71 -23.51
N GLN A 495 -11.11 4.08 -23.40
CA GLN A 495 -11.29 2.63 -23.44
C GLN A 495 -12.08 2.29 -24.69
N THR A 496 -11.44 1.63 -25.64
CA THR A 496 -12.08 1.23 -26.90
C THR A 496 -12.48 -0.24 -26.83
N VAL A 497 -13.77 -0.49 -27.02
CA VAL A 497 -14.37 -1.82 -27.07
C VAL A 497 -14.44 -2.25 -28.52
N TYR A 498 -13.75 -3.34 -28.85
CA TYR A 498 -13.80 -4.01 -30.15
C TYR A 498 -14.57 -5.32 -29.98
N SER A 499 -15.62 -5.55 -30.75
CA SER A 499 -16.43 -6.77 -30.69
C SER A 499 -16.88 -7.24 -32.07
N ARG A 500 -17.49 -8.44 -32.09
CA ARG A 500 -18.01 -9.10 -33.31
C ARG A 500 -16.90 -9.27 -34.36
N CYS A 501 -15.78 -9.83 -33.90
CA CYS A 501 -14.60 -10.08 -34.69
C CYS A 501 -14.80 -11.27 -35.63
N ALA A 502 -14.47 -11.07 -36.92
CA ALA A 502 -14.55 -12.13 -37.90
C ALA A 502 -13.57 -13.28 -37.56
N PRO A 503 -13.89 -14.54 -37.95
CA PRO A 503 -13.11 -15.73 -37.61
C PRO A 503 -11.61 -15.69 -37.90
#